data_AF-A0A8H6Z7N6-F1
#
_entry.id   AF-A0A8H6Z7N6-F1
#
_cell.length_a   1.000
_cell.length_b   1.000
_cell.length_c   1.000
_cell.angle_alpha   90.00
_cell.angle_beta   90.00
_cell.angle_gamma   90.00
#
_symmetry.space_group_name_H-M   'P 1'
#
loop_
_entity.id
_entity.type
_entity.pdbx_description
1 polymer ?
#
loop_
_entity_poly.entity_id
_entity_poly.type
_entity_poly.pdbx_seq_one_letter_code
_entity_poly.pdbx_strand_id
1 'polypeptide(L)'
;MSANFAWNHATKISEDDPTAEGAMYTPLFFGSDKTTVSVATGNVEYHPGYLSIGNIHNRMRRAHRNGVVPLVFLAIPKSERKHDKDSEFRKFKRQLYHASLAAVLSILKPGMTTPVVRRCPDGHFRKAIYDLGPVIADYPEQVMLAGIV
;
A
#
# COMPACT_ATOMS: atom_id res chain seq x y z
N MET A 1 -11.23 6.28 9.40
CA MET A 1 -9.94 6.51 10.07
C MET A 1 -10.05 7.80 10.85
N SER A 2 -9.83 7.77 12.18
CA SER A 2 -9.84 8.99 12.98
C SER A 2 -8.57 9.81 12.68
N ALA A 3 -8.63 11.12 12.87
CA ALA A 3 -7.45 11.99 12.78
C ALA A 3 -6.32 11.57 13.75
N ASN A 4 -6.65 10.79 14.78
CA ASN A 4 -5.72 10.33 15.82
C ASN A 4 -4.83 9.17 15.40
N PHE A 5 -5.11 8.48 14.29
CA PHE A 5 -4.30 7.35 13.83
C PHE A 5 -2.82 7.71 13.71
N ALA A 6 -2.51 8.82 13.02
CA ALA A 6 -1.13 9.25 12.80
C ALA A 6 -0.43 9.65 14.11
N TRP A 7 -1.15 10.30 15.02
CA TRP A 7 -0.63 10.68 16.34
C TRP A 7 -0.30 9.44 17.17
N ASN A 8 -1.22 8.48 17.26
CA ASN A 8 -1.01 7.26 18.03
C ASN A 8 0.16 6.43 17.49
N HIS A 9 0.27 6.29 16.16
CA HIS A 9 1.39 5.57 15.54
C HIS A 9 2.72 6.29 15.75
N ALA A 10 2.76 7.62 15.59
CA ALA A 10 3.96 8.40 15.83
C ALA A 10 4.44 8.29 17.29
N THR A 11 3.52 8.38 18.26
CA THR A 11 3.83 8.18 19.68
C THR A 11 4.39 6.78 19.91
N LYS A 12 3.72 5.75 19.40
CA LYS A 12 4.16 4.36 19.57
C LYS A 12 5.55 4.11 18.99
N ILE A 13 5.82 4.61 17.77
CA ILE A 13 7.15 4.47 17.13
C ILE A 13 8.23 5.18 17.96
N SER A 14 7.93 6.36 18.50
CA SER A 14 8.87 7.10 19.35
C SER A 14 9.12 6.43 20.71
N GLU A 15 8.14 5.71 21.26
CA GLU A 15 8.28 4.94 22.50
C GLU A 15 9.05 3.62 22.26
N ASP A 16 8.78 2.95 21.14
CA ASP A 16 9.39 1.67 20.78
C ASP A 16 10.86 1.83 20.33
N ASP A 17 11.21 2.94 19.67
CA ASP A 17 12.56 3.21 19.16
C ASP A 17 13.03 4.65 19.46
N PRO A 18 13.94 4.84 20.42
CA PRO A 18 14.53 6.15 20.73
C PRO A 18 15.24 6.80 19.55
N THR A 19 15.72 6.05 18.56
CA THR A 19 16.40 6.61 17.38
C THR A 19 15.43 7.32 16.42
N ALA A 20 14.13 7.02 16.54
CA ALA A 20 13.05 7.67 15.80
C ALA A 20 12.62 9.02 16.42
N GLU A 21 13.18 9.41 17.57
CA GLU A 21 12.87 10.70 18.20
C GLU A 21 13.12 11.88 17.24
N GLY A 22 12.12 12.75 17.13
CA GLY A 22 12.14 13.90 16.22
C GLY A 22 12.01 13.55 14.72
N ALA A 23 11.80 12.28 14.36
CA ALA A 23 11.49 11.89 12.99
C ALA A 23 10.05 12.25 12.61
N MET A 24 9.87 12.69 11.37
CA MET A 24 8.56 12.90 10.77
C MET A 24 7.94 11.56 10.40
N TYR A 25 6.86 11.19 11.09
CA TYR A 25 6.03 10.06 10.73
C TYR A 25 5.43 10.26 9.33
N THR A 26 5.69 9.34 8.41
CA THR A 26 5.31 9.43 7.00
C THR A 26 4.57 8.15 6.58
N PRO A 27 3.25 8.07 6.80
CA PRO A 27 2.49 6.88 6.45
C PRO A 27 2.35 6.77 4.93
N LEU A 28 2.44 5.55 4.44
CA LEU A 28 2.23 5.21 3.04
C LEU A 28 0.85 4.59 2.88
N PHE A 29 0.04 5.16 2.00
CA PHE A 29 -1.30 4.67 1.68
C PHE A 29 -1.23 3.85 0.41
N PHE A 30 -1.77 2.63 0.47
CA PHE A 30 -1.89 1.79 -0.71
C PHE A 30 -3.33 1.82 -1.20
N GLY A 31 -3.52 1.84 -2.52
CA GLY A 31 -4.83 1.77 -3.15
C GLY A 31 -4.84 0.66 -4.19
N SER A 32 -5.92 -0.09 -4.29
CA SER A 32 -6.11 -1.05 -5.39
C SER A 32 -7.51 -0.88 -5.97
N ASP A 33 -7.61 -0.87 -7.28
CA ASP A 33 -8.87 -0.86 -8.01
C ASP A 33 -8.76 -1.78 -9.21
N LYS A 34 -9.65 -2.75 -9.37
CA LYS A 34 -9.57 -3.73 -10.46
C LYS A 34 -9.78 -3.05 -11.82
N THR A 35 -8.83 -3.22 -12.74
CA THR A 35 -8.95 -2.68 -14.10
C THR A 35 -8.75 -3.75 -15.18
N THR A 36 -9.62 -3.76 -16.18
CA THR A 36 -9.48 -4.63 -17.37
C THR A 36 -8.48 -4.00 -18.34
N VAL A 37 -7.39 -4.70 -18.64
CA VAL A 37 -6.27 -4.16 -19.45
C VAL A 37 -6.33 -4.61 -20.92
N SER A 38 -6.96 -5.75 -21.23
CA SER A 38 -7.16 -6.19 -22.62
C SER A 38 -8.48 -6.95 -22.80
N VAL A 39 -9.20 -6.64 -23.89
CA VAL A 39 -10.51 -7.25 -24.21
C VAL A 39 -10.40 -8.31 -25.32
N ALA A 40 -9.39 -8.25 -26.18
CA ALA A 40 -9.31 -9.08 -27.39
C ALA A 40 -8.38 -10.31 -27.28
N THR A 41 -7.20 -10.18 -26.68
CA THR A 41 -6.10 -11.16 -26.86
C THR A 41 -5.80 -12.03 -25.63
N GLY A 42 -6.79 -12.25 -24.76
CA GLY A 42 -6.61 -13.15 -23.60
C GLY A 42 -7.42 -12.84 -22.36
N ASN A 43 -8.29 -11.82 -22.39
CA ASN A 43 -9.11 -11.42 -21.23
C ASN A 43 -8.26 -11.23 -19.97
N VAL A 44 -7.08 -10.61 -20.08
CA VAL A 44 -6.18 -10.44 -18.93
C VAL A 44 -6.63 -9.25 -18.09
N GLU A 45 -6.90 -9.52 -16.81
CA GLU A 45 -7.28 -8.52 -15.81
C GLU A 45 -6.15 -8.38 -14.80
N TYR A 46 -5.90 -7.16 -14.33
CA TYR A 46 -4.93 -6.86 -13.29
C TYR A 46 -5.56 -5.97 -12.23
N HIS A 47 -5.05 -6.07 -10.99
CA HIS A 47 -5.30 -5.05 -9.98
C HIS A 47 -4.12 -4.06 -9.98
N PRO A 48 -4.23 -2.86 -10.57
CA PRO A 48 -3.26 -1.80 -10.35
C PRO A 48 -3.22 -1.42 -8.87
N GLY A 49 -2.02 -1.51 -8.30
CA GLY A 49 -1.66 -0.99 -7.00
C GLY A 49 -1.11 0.42 -7.12
N TYR A 50 -1.69 1.35 -6.35
CA TYR A 50 -1.30 2.74 -6.25
C TYR A 50 -0.69 3.01 -4.89
N LEU A 51 0.29 3.91 -4.84
CA LEU A 51 0.94 4.35 -3.61
C LEU A 51 0.81 5.87 -3.46
N SER A 52 0.57 6.32 -2.24
CA SER A 52 0.52 7.74 -1.88
C SER A 52 1.15 7.96 -0.51
N ILE A 53 1.68 9.15 -0.25
CA ILE A 53 2.17 9.54 1.07
C ILE A 53 1.03 10.24 1.82
N GLY A 54 0.80 9.88 3.08
CA GLY A 54 -0.29 10.45 3.87
C GLY A 54 -0.08 11.91 4.29
N ASN A 55 1.16 12.41 4.31
CA ASN A 55 1.51 13.77 4.73
C ASN A 55 1.25 14.85 3.66
N ILE A 56 0.62 14.50 2.54
CA ILE A 56 0.24 15.49 1.53
C ILE A 56 -1.11 16.12 1.86
N HIS A 57 -1.18 17.45 1.77
CA HIS A 57 -2.43 18.20 1.96
C HIS A 57 -3.51 17.77 0.97
N ASN A 58 -4.77 17.83 1.39
CA ASN A 58 -5.92 17.45 0.56
C ASN A 58 -5.96 18.20 -0.79
N ARG A 59 -5.58 19.49 -0.80
CA ARG A 59 -5.47 20.26 -2.05
C ARG A 59 -4.45 19.64 -3.03
N MET A 60 -3.34 19.12 -2.52
CA MET A 60 -2.32 18.45 -3.33
C MET A 60 -2.83 17.10 -3.87
N ARG A 61 -3.58 16.34 -3.06
CA ARG A 61 -4.23 15.09 -3.51
C ARG A 61 -5.17 15.32 -4.68
N ARG A 62 -5.92 16.42 -4.65
CA ARG A 62 -6.90 16.79 -5.69
C ARG A 62 -6.30 17.48 -6.91
N ALA A 63 -5.07 18.00 -6.81
CA ALA A 63 -4.49 18.86 -7.84
C ALA A 63 -3.83 18.10 -9.01
N HIS A 64 -4.00 16.78 -9.14
CA HIS A 64 -3.31 15.96 -10.16
C HIS A 64 -1.78 16.16 -10.22
N ARG A 65 -1.14 16.45 -9.08
CA ARG A 65 0.31 16.73 -8.99
C ARG A 65 1.14 15.55 -8.47
N ASN A 66 0.95 14.35 -9.02
CA ASN A 66 1.68 13.14 -8.61
C ASN A 66 1.56 12.79 -7.10
N GLY A 67 0.46 13.18 -6.46
CA GLY A 67 0.19 12.79 -5.06
C GLY A 67 -0.09 11.29 -4.89
N VAL A 68 -0.41 10.61 -5.99
CA VAL A 68 -0.62 9.17 -6.08
C VAL A 68 0.19 8.67 -7.28
N VAL A 69 0.92 7.58 -7.12
CA VAL A 69 1.72 6.95 -8.18
C VAL A 69 1.28 5.50 -8.40
N PRO A 70 1.15 5.03 -9.64
CA PRO A 70 1.01 3.60 -9.91
C PRO A 70 2.32 2.90 -9.54
N LEU A 71 2.22 1.84 -8.73
CA LEU A 71 3.36 1.11 -8.19
C LEU A 71 3.52 -0.27 -8.82
N VAL A 72 2.41 -1.00 -8.99
CA VAL A 72 2.44 -2.40 -9.45
C VAL A 72 1.15 -2.76 -10.18
N PHE A 73 1.21 -3.73 -11.10
CA PHE A 73 0.04 -4.43 -11.62
C PHE A 73 0.03 -5.85 -11.06
N LEU A 74 -0.89 -6.14 -10.14
CA LEU A 74 -0.99 -7.45 -9.49
C LEU A 74 -1.73 -8.42 -10.41
N ALA A 75 -1.13 -9.59 -10.61
CA ALA A 75 -1.69 -10.63 -11.46
C ALA A 75 -2.96 -11.22 -10.83
N ILE A 76 -3.99 -11.42 -11.66
CA ILE A 76 -5.21 -12.14 -11.28
C ILE A 76 -5.14 -13.54 -11.90
N PRO A 77 -4.69 -14.56 -11.14
CA PRO A 77 -4.64 -15.92 -11.65
C PRO A 77 -6.05 -16.40 -11.99
N LYS A 78 -6.21 -16.89 -13.22
CA LYS A 78 -7.45 -17.48 -13.73
C LYS A 78 -7.33 -19.00 -13.74
N SER A 79 -8.41 -19.69 -13.39
CA SER A 79 -8.54 -21.13 -13.56
C SER A 79 -9.78 -21.45 -14.38
N GLU A 80 -9.95 -22.72 -14.74
CA GLU A 80 -11.21 -23.17 -15.32
C GLU A 80 -12.36 -22.97 -14.32
N ARG A 81 -13.56 -22.62 -14.81
CA ARG A 81 -14.75 -22.36 -13.98
C ARG A 81 -15.03 -23.42 -12.90
N LYS A 82 -14.68 -24.69 -13.17
CA LYS A 82 -14.84 -25.80 -12.23
C LYS A 82 -14.01 -25.65 -10.95
N HIS A 83 -12.92 -24.88 -10.99
CA HIS A 83 -11.98 -24.66 -9.89
C HIS A 83 -12.12 -23.28 -9.22
N ASP A 84 -13.02 -22.40 -9.68
CA ASP A 84 -13.19 -21.07 -9.07
C ASP A 84 -13.67 -21.13 -7.60
N LYS A 85 -14.39 -22.22 -7.26
CA LYS A 85 -14.88 -22.49 -5.90
C LYS A 85 -13.97 -23.38 -5.07
N ASP A 86 -12.88 -23.86 -5.66
CA ASP A 86 -11.92 -24.71 -4.94
C ASP A 86 -11.19 -23.93 -3.84
N SER A 87 -11.09 -24.52 -2.65
CA SER A 87 -10.49 -23.86 -1.48
C SER A 87 -8.99 -23.69 -1.63
N GLU A 88 -8.30 -24.68 -2.22
CA GLU A 88 -6.85 -24.62 -2.44
C GLU A 88 -6.52 -23.53 -3.47
N PHE A 89 -7.27 -23.45 -4.57
CA PHE A 89 -7.10 -22.38 -5.53
C PHE A 89 -7.33 -20.99 -4.90
N ARG A 90 -8.38 -20.80 -4.11
CA ARG A 90 -8.63 -19.53 -3.39
C ARG A 90 -7.48 -19.17 -2.45
N LYS A 91 -6.94 -20.14 -1.72
CA LYS A 91 -5.78 -19.97 -0.85
C LYS A 91 -4.54 -19.56 -1.65
N PHE A 92 -4.29 -20.20 -2.78
CA PHE A 92 -3.21 -19.84 -3.70
C PHE A 92 -3.34 -18.38 -4.19
N LYS A 93 -4.54 -17.96 -4.60
CA LYS A 93 -4.77 -16.56 -5.04
C LYS A 93 -4.41 -15.55 -3.95
N ARG A 94 -4.79 -15.84 -2.69
CA ARG A 94 -4.41 -14.98 -1.55
C ARG A 94 -2.91 -14.96 -1.30
N GLN A 95 -2.27 -16.13 -1.30
CA GLN A 95 -0.82 -16.22 -1.10
C GLN A 95 -0.06 -15.47 -2.18
N LEU A 96 -0.46 -15.62 -3.44
CA LEU A 96 0.15 -14.90 -4.55
C LEU A 96 0.00 -13.38 -4.39
N TYR A 97 -1.20 -12.91 -4.02
CA TYR A 97 -1.46 -11.50 -3.80
C TYR A 97 -0.58 -10.92 -2.68
N HIS A 98 -0.56 -11.57 -1.50
CA HIS A 98 0.25 -11.13 -0.35
C HIS A 98 1.76 -11.24 -0.61
N ALA A 99 2.22 -12.31 -1.26
CA ALA A 99 3.63 -12.47 -1.64
C ALA A 99 4.08 -11.38 -2.62
N SER A 100 3.22 -11.02 -3.58
CA SER A 100 3.51 -9.95 -4.53
C SER A 100 3.62 -8.60 -3.83
N LEU A 101 2.68 -8.28 -2.93
CA LEU A 101 2.76 -7.04 -2.13
C LEU A 101 4.00 -7.02 -1.24
N ALA A 102 4.31 -8.13 -0.56
CA ALA A 102 5.49 -8.23 0.28
C ALA A 102 6.79 -8.05 -0.52
N ALA A 103 6.86 -8.58 -1.74
CA ALA A 103 8.00 -8.42 -2.63
C ALA A 103 8.15 -6.95 -3.07
N VAL A 104 7.07 -6.31 -3.52
CA VAL A 104 7.08 -4.91 -3.97
C VAL A 104 7.43 -3.94 -2.84
N LEU A 105 6.86 -4.16 -1.65
CA LEU A 105 7.06 -3.28 -0.49
C LEU A 105 8.34 -3.62 0.30
N SER A 106 9.07 -4.69 -0.06
CA SER A 106 10.29 -5.11 0.66
C SER A 106 11.34 -4.02 0.78
N ILE A 107 11.46 -3.17 -0.25
CA ILE A 107 12.40 -2.04 -0.30
C ILE A 107 12.12 -0.95 0.74
N LEU A 108 10.90 -0.91 1.31
CA LEU A 108 10.52 0.07 2.31
C LEU A 108 10.94 -0.33 3.72
N LYS A 109 11.17 -1.64 3.98
CA LYS A 109 11.47 -2.16 5.31
C LYS A 109 12.58 -1.41 6.04
N PRO A 110 13.73 -1.07 5.41
CA PRO A 110 14.78 -0.31 6.10
C PRO A 110 14.33 1.08 6.54
N GLY A 111 13.50 1.74 5.74
CA GLY A 111 12.94 3.06 6.06
C GLY A 111 11.79 3.05 7.06
N MET A 112 11.30 1.87 7.43
CA MET A 112 10.32 1.68 8.49
C MET A 112 10.98 1.46 9.85
N THR A 113 12.22 0.97 9.87
CA THR A 113 12.99 0.77 11.10
C THR A 113 13.92 1.92 11.41
N THR A 114 14.55 2.52 10.40
CA THR A 114 15.54 3.57 10.61
C THR A 114 15.11 4.85 9.89
N PRO A 115 15.01 5.99 10.60
CA PRO A 115 14.64 7.24 9.96
C PRO A 115 15.62 7.64 8.85
N VAL A 116 15.07 8.01 7.69
CA VAL A 116 15.84 8.40 6.50
C VAL A 116 15.77 9.91 6.34
N VAL A 117 16.90 10.57 6.09
CA VAL A 117 16.91 12.00 5.81
C VAL A 117 16.33 12.28 4.42
N ARG A 118 15.29 13.11 4.35
CA ARG A 118 14.64 13.52 3.11
C ARG A 118 14.51 15.04 3.03
N ARG A 119 14.63 15.58 1.83
CA ARG A 119 14.35 16.99 1.55
C ARG A 119 12.84 17.17 1.40
N CYS A 120 12.25 18.01 2.25
CA CYS A 120 10.84 18.34 2.21
C CYS A 120 10.56 19.46 1.18
N PRO A 121 9.29 19.67 0.78
CA PRO A 121 8.90 20.68 -0.21
C PRO A 121 9.23 22.13 0.18
N ASP A 122 9.37 22.41 1.47
CA ASP A 122 9.80 23.71 2.01
C ASP A 122 11.32 23.92 1.96
N GLY A 123 12.06 22.96 1.40
CA GLY A 123 13.51 23.02 1.22
C GLY A 123 14.34 22.50 2.39
N HIS A 124 13.73 22.22 3.54
CA HIS A 124 14.42 21.71 4.73
C HIS A 124 14.61 20.19 4.67
N PHE A 125 15.70 19.71 5.28
CA PHE A 125 15.95 18.29 5.46
C PHE A 125 15.39 17.83 6.81
N ARG A 126 14.61 16.75 6.77
CA ARG A 126 14.03 16.13 7.97
C ARG A 126 14.29 14.63 7.96
N LYS A 127 14.47 14.05 9.14
CA LYS A 127 14.39 12.60 9.31
C LYS A 127 12.94 12.17 9.07
N ALA A 128 12.72 11.19 8.21
CA ALA A 128 11.40 10.63 7.93
C ALA A 128 11.40 9.14 8.27
N ILE A 129 10.43 8.70 9.04
CA ILE A 129 10.17 7.28 9.29
C ILE A 129 8.90 6.89 8.55
N TYR A 130 8.99 5.82 7.77
CA TYR A 130 7.88 5.34 6.96
C TYR A 130 7.08 4.28 7.71
N ASP A 131 5.79 4.18 7.41
CA ASP A 131 4.92 3.15 7.96
C ASP A 131 3.89 2.75 6.91
N LEU A 132 3.37 1.53 7.01
CA LEU A 132 2.26 1.09 6.18
C LEU A 132 0.97 1.57 6.81
N GLY A 133 0.39 2.59 6.18
CA GLY A 133 -0.91 3.13 6.55
C GLY A 133 -2.06 2.28 5.99
N PRO A 134 -3.27 2.87 5.89
CA PRO A 134 -4.43 2.18 5.33
C PRO A 134 -4.21 1.70 3.90
N VAL A 135 -4.82 0.56 3.63
CA VAL A 135 -5.10 0.10 2.28
C VAL A 135 -6.54 0.49 1.91
N ILE A 136 -6.68 1.26 0.84
CA ILE A 136 -7.96 1.67 0.27
C ILE A 136 -8.28 0.69 -0.86
N ALA A 137 -9.32 -0.10 -0.65
CA ALA A 137 -9.80 -1.04 -1.65
C ALA A 137 -11.32 -1.20 -1.52
N ASP A 138 -11.96 -1.67 -2.57
CA ASP A 138 -13.37 -2.08 -2.55
C ASP A 138 -13.52 -3.46 -1.86
N TYR A 139 -14.77 -3.92 -1.73
CA TYR A 139 -15.08 -5.08 -0.89
C TYR A 139 -14.37 -6.39 -1.29
N PRO A 140 -14.31 -6.78 -2.58
CA PRO A 140 -13.63 -8.02 -2.96
C PRO A 140 -12.12 -7.99 -2.65
N GLU A 141 -11.48 -6.85 -2.87
CA GLU A 141 -10.07 -6.63 -2.57
C GLU A 141 -9.83 -6.60 -1.05
N GLN A 142 -10.73 -6.00 -0.27
CA GLN A 142 -10.69 -6.05 1.19
C GLN A 142 -10.77 -7.49 1.72
N VAL A 143 -11.64 -8.33 1.12
CA VAL A 143 -11.77 -9.75 1.45
C VAL A 143 -10.45 -10.50 1.17
N MET A 144 -9.82 -10.24 0.01
CA MET A 144 -8.52 -10.80 -0.35
C MET A 144 -7.39 -10.35 0.59
N LEU A 145 -7.37 -9.06 0.94
CA LEU A 145 -6.39 -8.45 1.86
C LEU A 145 -6.54 -8.97 3.29
N ALA A 146 -7.76 -8.99 3.83
CA ALA A 146 -8.03 -9.44 5.20
C ALA A 146 -7.86 -10.95 5.36
N GLY A 147 -7.86 -11.70 4.25
CA GLY A 147 -7.76 -13.16 4.28
C GLY A 147 -9.01 -13.84 4.84
N ILE A 148 -10.10 -13.10 4.98
CA ILE A 148 -11.39 -13.60 5.48
C ILE A 148 -12.09 -14.26 4.28
N VAL A 149 -12.18 -15.59 4.28
CA VAL A 149 -13.16 -16.49 3.60
C VAL A 149 -12.64 -17.93 3.62
#